data_AF-A0AAT9HP06-F1
#
_entry.id   AF-A0AAT9HP06-F1
#
_cell.length_a   1.000
_cell.length_b   1.000
_cell.length_c   1.000
_cell.angle_alpha   90.00
_cell.angle_beta   90.00
_cell.angle_gamma   90.00
#
_symmetry.space_group_name_H-M   'P 1'
#
loop_
_entity.id
_entity.type
_entity.pdbx_description
1 polymer ?
#
loop_
_entity_poly.entity_id
_entity_poly.type
_entity_poly.pdbx_seq_one_letter_code
_entity_poly.pdbx_strand_id
1 'polypeptide(L)'
;MTATEVRVEADREEIDAGVDGEAMVLPAPVHCRIAPGALRVRVPRRRPGVTEAPPRLDWRRLRKLAATVGRTAAPSRLHRPHTKPYDPQPPTVPPTGPDEPGGRSEPAGPRSEHQ
;
A
#
# COMPACT_ATOMS: atom_id res chain seq x y z
N MET A 1 18.30 -23.58 -1.23
CA MET A 1 18.14 -24.04 0.17
C MET A 1 19.35 -23.54 0.94
N THR A 2 19.18 -22.84 2.05
CA THR A 2 20.31 -22.35 2.88
C THR A 2 20.03 -22.68 4.33
N ALA A 3 20.68 -23.71 4.87
CA ALA A 3 20.60 -24.07 6.29
C ALA A 3 21.66 -23.29 7.10
N THR A 4 21.33 -22.92 8.33
CA THR A 4 22.25 -22.24 9.27
C THR A 4 22.82 -23.18 10.33
N GLU A 5 22.28 -24.40 10.42
CA GLU A 5 22.71 -25.46 11.30
C GLU A 5 22.71 -26.79 10.55
N VAL A 6 23.72 -27.62 10.82
CA VAL A 6 23.84 -28.99 10.34
C VAL A 6 24.19 -29.88 11.51
N ARG A 7 23.48 -30.99 11.66
CA ARG A 7 23.81 -32.06 12.59
C ARG A 7 24.41 -33.22 11.81
N VAL A 8 25.60 -33.65 12.19
CA VAL A 8 26.29 -34.80 11.59
C VAL A 8 26.23 -35.95 12.59
N GLU A 9 25.64 -37.07 12.17
CA GLU A 9 25.57 -38.29 12.95
C GLU A 9 26.64 -39.29 12.50
N ALA A 10 27.02 -40.19 13.40
CA ALA A 10 27.92 -41.30 13.13
C ALA A 10 27.40 -42.55 13.87
N ASP A 11 27.78 -43.71 13.36
CA ASP A 11 27.55 -45.03 13.98
C ASP A 11 28.51 -45.31 15.16
N ARG A 12 29.51 -44.46 15.35
CA ARG A 12 30.46 -44.46 16.48
C ARG A 12 30.31 -43.21 17.33
N GLU A 13 30.80 -43.28 18.58
CA GLU A 13 30.71 -42.17 19.55
C GLU A 13 31.59 -40.96 19.18
N GLU A 14 32.60 -41.14 18.32
CA GLU A 14 33.60 -40.12 17.99
C GLU A 14 33.79 -39.96 16.47
N ILE A 15 34.09 -38.75 16.02
CA ILE A 15 34.34 -38.38 14.63
C ILE A 15 35.69 -37.69 14.53
N ASP A 16 36.56 -38.23 13.67
CA ASP A 16 37.79 -37.56 13.28
C ASP A 16 37.48 -36.41 12.31
N ALA A 17 37.93 -35.19 12.61
CA ALA A 17 37.64 -33.99 11.84
C ALA A 17 38.87 -33.09 11.68
N GLY A 18 38.89 -32.33 10.58
CA GLY A 18 39.82 -31.23 10.38
C GLY A 18 39.09 -29.90 10.48
N VAL A 19 39.42 -29.06 11.46
CA VAL A 19 38.84 -27.71 11.63
C VAL A 19 39.94 -26.69 11.45
N ASP A 20 39.77 -25.76 10.50
CA ASP A 20 40.75 -24.71 10.18
C ASP A 20 42.18 -25.23 9.89
N GLY A 21 42.31 -26.50 9.51
CA GLY A 21 43.59 -27.17 9.26
C GLY A 21 44.15 -27.97 10.45
N GLU A 22 43.49 -27.93 11.60
CA GLU A 22 43.85 -28.70 12.80
C GLU A 22 43.08 -30.01 12.86
N ALA A 23 43.78 -31.11 13.18
CA ALA A 23 43.16 -32.42 13.37
C ALA A 23 42.58 -32.54 14.79
N MET A 24 41.34 -33.01 14.90
CA MET A 24 40.63 -33.17 16.17
C MET A 24 39.68 -34.36 16.14
N VAL A 25 39.35 -34.88 17.33
CA VAL A 25 38.36 -35.92 17.56
C VAL A 25 37.17 -35.30 18.29
N LEU A 26 35.97 -35.40 17.72
CA LEU A 26 34.76 -34.77 18.24
C LEU A 26 33.71 -35.82 18.60
N PRO A 27 32.97 -35.65 19.71
CA PRO A 27 31.87 -36.55 20.02
C PRO A 27 30.73 -36.41 19.01
N ALA A 28 30.11 -37.52 18.65
CA ALA A 28 28.90 -37.55 17.85
C ALA A 28 27.65 -37.36 18.73
N PRO A 29 26.62 -36.62 18.27
CA PRO A 29 26.55 -35.91 16.99
C PRO A 29 27.27 -34.56 17.03
N VAL A 30 27.83 -34.15 15.88
CA VAL A 30 28.46 -32.83 15.73
C VAL A 30 27.43 -31.81 15.25
N HIS A 31 27.31 -30.70 15.98
CA HIS A 31 26.44 -29.57 15.63
C HIS A 31 27.24 -28.42 15.03
N CYS A 32 27.16 -28.27 13.71
CA CYS A 32 27.82 -27.19 12.98
C CYS A 32 26.83 -26.03 12.82
N ARG A 33 27.15 -24.85 13.37
CA ARG A 33 26.32 -23.64 13.27
C ARG A 33 27.06 -22.50 12.58
N ILE A 34 26.38 -21.82 11.67
CA ILE A 34 26.83 -20.53 11.15
C ILE A 34 26.51 -19.45 12.18
N ALA A 35 27.52 -18.70 12.62
CA ALA A 35 27.38 -17.52 13.47
C ALA A 35 27.58 -16.24 12.62
N PRO A 36 26.51 -15.63 12.08
CA PRO A 36 26.64 -14.51 11.15
C PRO A 36 27.24 -13.29 11.84
N GLY A 37 28.25 -12.69 11.22
CA GLY A 37 28.87 -11.47 11.74
C GLY A 37 29.72 -11.66 13.01
N ALA A 38 30.02 -12.91 13.39
CA ALA A 38 30.93 -13.22 14.50
C ALA A 38 32.33 -12.64 14.28
N LEU A 39 32.74 -12.43 13.03
CA LEU A 39 34.01 -11.81 12.67
C LEU A 39 33.79 -10.75 11.57
N ARG A 40 34.47 -9.61 11.71
CA ARG A 40 34.57 -8.59 10.67
C ARG A 40 36.00 -8.53 10.17
N VAL A 41 36.17 -8.74 8.86
CA VAL A 41 37.47 -8.68 8.20
C VAL A 41 37.53 -7.49 7.25
N ARG A 42 38.70 -6.86 7.12
CA ARG A 42 38.92 -5.83 6.11
C ARG A 42 39.15 -6.52 4.77
N VAL A 43 38.39 -6.14 3.76
CA VAL A 43 38.47 -6.68 2.40
C VAL A 43 38.84 -5.57 1.41
N PRO A 44 39.53 -5.88 0.30
CA PRO A 44 39.75 -4.92 -0.78
C PRO A 44 38.44 -4.29 -1.26
N ARG A 45 38.47 -3.01 -1.65
CA ARG A 45 37.28 -2.29 -2.13
C ARG A 45 36.68 -2.89 -3.40
N ARG A 46 37.56 -3.35 -4.31
CA ARG A 46 37.18 -4.12 -5.49
C ARG A 46 37.36 -5.59 -5.14
N ARG A 47 36.26 -6.33 -5.01
CA ARG A 47 36.21 -7.71 -4.55
C ARG A 47 35.98 -8.65 -5.74
N PRO A 48 37.03 -9.14 -6.42
CA PRO A 48 36.85 -10.12 -7.48
C PRO A 48 36.22 -11.41 -6.90
N GLY A 49 35.25 -11.99 -7.60
CA GLY A 49 34.61 -13.26 -7.23
C GLY A 49 33.50 -13.19 -6.17
N VAL A 50 33.18 -12.00 -5.63
CA VAL A 50 32.04 -11.82 -4.73
C VAL A 50 30.83 -11.39 -5.55
N THR A 51 29.73 -12.14 -5.48
CA THR A 51 28.46 -11.72 -6.07
C THR A 51 28.09 -10.34 -5.55
N GLU A 52 27.78 -9.41 -6.47
CA GLU A 52 27.36 -8.07 -6.07
C GLU A 52 26.19 -8.16 -5.10
N ALA A 53 26.27 -7.38 -4.02
CA ALA A 53 25.13 -7.28 -3.11
C ALA A 53 23.93 -6.78 -3.92
N PRO A 54 22.73 -7.37 -3.74
CA PRO A 54 21.56 -6.90 -4.44
C PRO A 54 21.35 -5.41 -4.18
N PRO A 55 20.89 -4.65 -5.20
CA PRO A 55 20.70 -3.22 -5.06
C PRO A 55 19.77 -2.93 -3.89
N ARG A 56 20.04 -1.84 -3.17
CA ARG A 56 19.12 -1.36 -2.13
C ARG A 56 17.74 -1.15 -2.75
N LEU A 57 16.71 -1.71 -2.12
CA LEU A 57 15.34 -1.58 -2.58
C LEU A 57 14.94 -0.09 -2.62
N ASP A 58 14.62 0.40 -3.83
CA ASP A 58 14.07 1.75 -3.99
C ASP A 58 12.58 1.75 -3.61
N TRP A 59 12.32 2.11 -2.36
CA TRP A 59 10.97 2.26 -1.82
C TRP A 59 10.10 3.29 -2.55
N ARG A 60 10.69 4.29 -3.21
CA ARG A 60 9.93 5.24 -4.04
C ARG A 60 9.46 4.55 -5.32
N ARG A 61 10.35 3.82 -5.99
CA ARG A 61 10.00 3.05 -7.19
C ARG A 61 8.98 1.97 -6.89
N LEU A 62 9.14 1.24 -5.78
CA LEU A 62 8.18 0.21 -5.36
C LEU A 62 6.78 0.80 -5.11
N ARG A 63 6.68 1.94 -4.40
CA ARG A 63 5.39 2.62 -4.17
C ARG A 63 4.73 3.07 -5.47
N LYS A 64 5.49 3.61 -6.42
CA LYS A 64 4.94 4.00 -7.74
C LYS A 64 4.36 2.80 -8.49
N LEU A 65 5.06 1.67 -8.51
CA LEU A 65 4.59 0.45 -9.16
C LEU A 65 3.33 -0.09 -8.50
N ALA A 66 3.30 -0.17 -7.16
CA ALA A 66 2.13 -0.59 -6.40
C ALA A 66 0.91 0.31 -6.66
N ALA A 67 1.10 1.62 -6.73
CA ALA A 67 0.03 2.57 -7.06
C ALA A 67 -0.50 2.38 -8.49
N THR A 68 0.36 2.06 -9.45
CA THR A 68 -0.06 1.79 -10.84
C THR A 68 -0.87 0.50 -10.93
N VAL A 69 -0.42 -0.59 -10.30
CA VAL A 69 -1.15 -1.87 -10.29
C VAL A 69 -2.47 -1.76 -9.52
N GLY A 70 -2.49 -1.03 -8.40
CA GLY A 70 -3.70 -0.77 -7.61
C GLY A 70 -4.76 0.04 -8.34
N ARG A 71 -4.38 0.92 -9.29
CA ARG A 71 -5.33 1.63 -10.15
C ARG A 71 -5.96 0.73 -11.21
N THR A 72 -5.22 -0.25 -11.73
CA THR A 72 -5.74 -1.19 -12.74
C THR A 72 -6.56 -2.32 -12.13
N ALA A 73 -6.27 -2.70 -10.89
CA ALA A 73 -6.96 -3.78 -10.16
C ALA A 73 -8.13 -3.31 -9.28
N ALA A 74 -8.35 -1.99 -9.11
CA ALA A 74 -9.49 -1.50 -8.34
C ALA A 74 -10.78 -1.69 -9.15
N PRO A 75 -11.75 -2.51 -8.71
CA PRO A 75 -13.10 -2.42 -9.24
C PRO A 75 -13.61 -1.01 -8.95
N SER A 76 -14.23 -0.38 -9.96
CA SER A 76 -14.94 0.89 -9.82
C SER A 76 -16.01 0.74 -8.73
N ARG A 77 -15.65 1.09 -7.49
CA ARG A 77 -16.56 1.01 -6.35
C ARG A 77 -17.69 2.02 -6.55
N LEU A 78 -18.82 1.48 -7.00
CA LEU A 78 -20.20 1.89 -6.77
C LEU A 78 -20.47 3.38 -6.97
N HIS A 79 -20.98 3.69 -8.16
CA HIS A 79 -21.81 4.87 -8.40
C HIS A 79 -22.96 4.85 -7.38
N ARG A 80 -22.85 5.63 -6.32
CA ARG A 80 -23.93 5.84 -5.35
C ARG A 80 -24.96 6.74 -6.04
N PRO A 81 -26.17 6.26 -6.37
CA PRO A 81 -27.16 7.12 -6.99
C PRO A 81 -27.52 8.22 -5.99
N HIS A 82 -27.42 9.47 -6.45
CA HIS A 82 -27.76 10.66 -5.68
C HIS A 82 -29.27 10.73 -5.49
N THR A 83 -29.79 10.28 -4.34
CA THR A 83 -31.18 10.60 -3.95
C THR A 83 -31.23 12.04 -3.47
N LYS A 84 -32.00 12.89 -4.16
CA LYS A 84 -32.28 14.26 -3.69
C LYS A 84 -33.08 14.19 -2.37
N PRO A 85 -32.74 14.98 -1.34
CA PRO A 85 -33.56 15.07 -0.14
C PRO A 85 -34.94 15.67 -0.48
N TYR A 86 -36.00 15.10 0.08
CA TYR A 86 -37.35 15.63 0.05
C TYR A 86 -37.43 16.92 0.88
N ASP A 87 -38.07 17.95 0.34
CA ASP A 87 -38.25 19.25 0.99
C ASP A 87 -39.74 19.45 1.32
N PRO A 88 -40.19 19.27 2.59
CA PRO A 88 -41.58 19.46 2.94
C PRO A 88 -41.93 20.95 3.02
N GLN A 89 -42.84 21.42 2.17
CA GLN A 89 -43.44 22.74 2.33
C GLN A 89 -44.38 22.78 3.55
N PRO A 90 -44.31 23.81 4.41
CA PRO A 90 -45.25 23.99 5.51
C PRO A 90 -46.64 24.40 5.00
N PRO A 91 -47.73 24.05 5.72
CA PRO A 91 -49.09 24.35 5.28
C PRO A 91 -49.37 25.85 5.29
N THR A 92 -49.87 26.37 4.18
CA THR A 92 -50.30 27.77 4.03
C THR A 92 -51.69 27.96 4.66
N VAL A 93 -51.80 28.91 5.60
CA VAL A 93 -53.09 29.36 6.16
C VAL A 93 -53.73 30.33 5.15
N PRO A 94 -55.02 30.18 4.80
CA PRO A 94 -55.67 31.08 3.85
C PRO A 94 -55.98 32.45 4.48
N PRO A 95 -55.73 33.57 3.78
CA PRO A 95 -56.14 34.90 4.25
C PRO A 95 -57.64 35.10 4.08
N THR A 96 -58.28 35.57 5.15
CA THR A 96 -59.68 36.02 5.22
C THR A 96 -59.86 37.30 4.40
N GLY A 97 -60.87 37.33 3.51
CA GLY A 97 -61.23 38.52 2.72
C GLY A 97 -61.72 39.69 3.58
N PRO A 98 -61.87 40.88 2.97
CA PRO A 98 -63.21 41.22 2.51
C PRO A 98 -63.29 41.90 1.14
N ASP A 99 -64.44 41.63 0.52
CA ASP A 99 -65.22 42.30 -0.55
C ASP A 99 -64.64 43.48 -1.36
N GLU A 100 -64.72 43.27 -2.69
CA GLU A 100 -64.82 44.16 -3.86
C GLU A 100 -65.64 45.48 -3.70
N PRO A 101 -65.82 46.36 -4.73
CA PRO A 101 -65.31 46.32 -6.12
C PRO A 101 -64.81 47.67 -6.69
N GLY A 102 -64.21 47.60 -7.89
CA GLY A 102 -64.64 48.49 -8.98
C GLY A 102 -63.56 49.33 -9.66
N GLY A 103 -63.38 49.12 -10.97
CA GLY A 103 -62.83 50.14 -11.87
C GLY A 103 -61.92 49.62 -12.97
N ARG A 104 -62.52 49.32 -14.13
CA ARG A 104 -61.88 49.16 -15.45
C ARG A 104 -60.93 50.35 -15.70
N SER A 105 -59.81 50.26 -16.43
CA SER A 105 -59.74 49.96 -17.86
C SER A 105 -58.26 49.96 -18.29
N GLU A 106 -57.85 48.96 -19.07
CA GLU A 106 -56.78 49.03 -20.06
C GLU A 106 -57.29 49.76 -21.33
N PRO A 107 -56.53 49.95 -22.43
CA PRO A 107 -55.09 49.72 -22.65
C PRO A 107 -54.41 50.87 -23.44
N ALA A 108 -53.10 50.71 -23.73
CA ALA A 108 -52.55 50.69 -25.09
C ALA A 108 -51.18 51.38 -25.22
N GLY A 109 -50.21 50.59 -25.68
CA GLY A 109 -49.35 51.02 -26.77
C GLY A 109 -47.91 51.42 -26.42
N PRO A 110 -46.98 51.29 -27.38
CA PRO A 110 -45.70 50.63 -27.11
C PRO A 110 -44.46 51.45 -27.53
N ARG A 111 -43.29 50.81 -27.43
CA ARG A 111 -41.97 51.15 -28.03
C ARG A 111 -41.20 52.23 -27.25
N SER A 112 -39.86 52.24 -27.14
CA SER A 112 -38.81 51.70 -28.01
C SER A 112 -37.47 51.62 -27.26
N GLU A 113 -36.59 50.73 -27.74
CA GLU A 113 -35.15 50.90 -28.04
C GLU A 113 -34.19 51.46 -26.97
N HIS A 114 -33.20 50.64 -26.59
CA HIS A 114 -31.78 50.74 -27.00
C HIS A 114 -31.00 51.92 -26.38
N GLN A 115 -30.22 51.60 -25.36
CA GLN A 115 -28.75 51.55 -25.45
C GLN A 115 -28.16 50.77 -24.27
#